data_AF-A0A2N2D3E7-F1
#
_entry.id   AF-A0A2N2D3E7-F1
#
_cell.length_a   1.000
_cell.length_b   1.000
_cell.length_c   1.000
_cell.angle_alpha   90.00
_cell.angle_beta   90.00
_cell.angle_gamma   90.00
#
_symmetry.space_group_name_H-M   'P 1'
#
loop_
_entity.id
_entity.type
_entity.pdbx_description
1 polymer ?
#
loop_
_entity_poly.entity_id
_entity_poly.type
_entity_poly.pdbx_seq_one_letter_code
_entity_poly.pdbx_strand_id
1 'polypeptide(L)'
;MQRKRVFQYLLEEIPALSIDTGYNTLKLFMERGIVTMNMVEDNENRYDADISLYGHLKCNHCGQIYDIRLPITALELAGLEKFEVTESHMYFKGTCPICLNNRDQQKN
;
A
#
# COMPACT_ATOMS: atom_id res chain seq x y z
N MET A 1 -2.17 -0.27 -6.89
CA MET A 1 -1.67 -0.32 -8.29
C MET A 1 -0.34 0.44 -8.43
N GLN A 2 0.67 -0.10 -9.14
CA GLN A 2 1.96 0.59 -9.33
C GLN A 2 1.84 1.84 -10.22
N ARG A 3 2.62 2.90 -9.92
CA ARG A 3 2.67 4.17 -10.67
C ARG A 3 2.75 3.99 -12.20
N LYS A 4 3.67 3.16 -12.68
CA LYS A 4 3.86 2.91 -14.12
C LYS A 4 2.63 2.28 -14.77
N ARG A 5 1.98 1.35 -14.08
CA ARG A 5 0.77 0.69 -14.60
C ARG A 5 -0.38 1.69 -14.70
N VAL A 6 -0.61 2.51 -13.68
CA VAL A 6 -1.68 3.53 -13.72
C VAL A 6 -1.56 4.38 -14.99
N PHE A 7 -0.34 4.84 -15.29
CA PHE A 7 -0.10 5.66 -16.48
C PHE A 7 -0.28 4.89 -17.79
N GLN A 8 0.15 3.63 -17.85
CA GLN A 8 -0.01 2.79 -19.04
C GLN A 8 -1.49 2.58 -19.40
N TYR A 9 -2.36 2.29 -18.42
CA TYR A 9 -3.80 2.18 -18.66
C TYR A 9 -4.43 3.51 -19.11
N LEU A 10 -3.99 4.64 -18.54
CA LEU A 10 -4.51 5.95 -18.94
C LEU A 10 -4.11 6.33 -20.37
N LEU A 11 -2.93 5.91 -20.85
CA LEU A 11 -2.50 6.15 -22.23
C LEU A 11 -3.27 5.30 -23.25
N GLU A 12 -3.75 4.11 -22.85
CA GLU A 12 -4.61 3.27 -23.69
C GLU A 12 -5.96 3.96 -23.94
N GLU A 13 -6.54 4.59 -22.91
CA GLU A 13 -7.82 5.30 -22.99
C GLU A 13 -7.71 6.74 -23.51
N ILE A 14 -6.63 7.44 -23.16
CA ILE A 14 -6.39 8.85 -23.49
C ILE A 14 -4.97 9.02 -24.04
N PRO A 15 -4.72 8.72 -25.33
CA PRO A 15 -3.37 8.73 -25.91
C PRO A 15 -2.67 10.09 -25.89
N ALA A 16 -3.44 11.19 -25.83
CA ALA A 16 -2.92 12.56 -25.77
C ALA A 16 -2.57 13.02 -24.34
N LEU A 17 -2.79 12.18 -23.32
CA LEU A 17 -2.53 12.54 -21.93
C LEU A 17 -1.02 12.73 -21.70
N SER A 18 -0.63 13.92 -21.25
CA SER A 18 0.76 14.14 -20.85
C SER A 18 1.07 13.48 -19.50
N ILE A 19 2.34 13.09 -19.33
CA ILE A 19 2.87 12.56 -18.06
C ILE A 19 2.57 13.52 -16.90
N ASP A 20 2.80 14.81 -17.11
CA ASP A 20 2.58 15.85 -16.10
C ASP A 20 1.10 15.95 -15.70
N THR A 21 0.17 15.84 -16.66
CA THR A 21 -1.27 15.87 -16.38
C THR A 21 -1.69 14.65 -15.55
N GLY A 22 -1.17 13.46 -15.89
CA GLY A 22 -1.41 12.24 -15.13
C GLY A 22 -0.93 12.36 -13.68
N TYR A 23 0.27 12.91 -13.46
CA TYR A 23 0.81 13.10 -12.11
C TYR A 23 0.09 14.18 -11.31
N ASN A 24 -0.25 15.31 -11.92
CA ASN A 24 -1.02 16.37 -11.26
C ASN A 24 -2.40 15.86 -10.83
N THR A 25 -3.03 14.99 -11.64
CA THR A 25 -4.31 14.37 -11.31
C THR A 25 -4.19 13.40 -10.13
N LEU A 26 -3.18 12.53 -10.12
CA LEU A 26 -2.91 11.63 -8.99
C LEU A 26 -2.62 12.42 -7.70
N LYS A 27 -1.86 13.52 -7.80
CA LYS A 27 -1.61 14.42 -6.69
C LYS A 27 -2.90 15.03 -6.15
N LEU A 28 -3.76 15.54 -7.03
CA LEU A 28 -5.05 16.08 -6.66
C LEU A 28 -5.94 15.03 -5.98
N PHE A 29 -5.94 13.78 -6.45
CA PHE A 29 -6.70 12.69 -5.83
C PHE A 29 -6.19 12.32 -4.45
N MET A 30 -4.87 12.39 -4.22
CA MET A 30 -4.30 12.23 -2.87
C MET A 30 -4.69 13.38 -1.94
N GLU A 31 -4.57 14.62 -2.41
CA GLU A 31 -4.99 15.81 -1.64
C GLU A 31 -6.48 15.79 -1.27
N ARG A 32 -7.30 15.12 -2.09
CA ARG A 32 -8.75 14.95 -1.86
C ARG A 32 -9.12 13.68 -1.12
N GLY A 33 -8.16 12.83 -0.75
CA GLY A 33 -8.41 11.56 -0.06
C GLY A 33 -9.17 10.54 -0.91
N ILE A 34 -9.08 10.63 -2.24
CA ILE A 34 -9.68 9.68 -3.19
C ILE A 34 -8.72 8.51 -3.45
N VAL A 35 -7.42 8.76 -3.31
CA VAL A 35 -6.36 7.79 -3.52
C VAL A 35 -5.32 7.92 -2.41
N THR A 36 -4.86 6.79 -1.86
CA THR A 36 -3.71 6.74 -0.94
C THR A 36 -2.47 6.24 -1.66
N MET A 37 -1.30 6.78 -1.31
CA MET A 37 0.00 6.30 -1.81
C MET A 37 0.70 5.48 -0.73
N ASN A 38 0.93 4.20 -1.02
CA ASN A 38 1.74 3.33 -0.17
C ASN A 38 3.16 3.23 -0.72
N MET A 39 4.13 3.42 0.16
CA MET A 39 5.52 3.11 -0.14
C MET A 39 5.75 1.62 0.04
N VAL A 40 6.08 0.92 -1.05
CA VAL A 40 6.64 -0.43 -0.97
C VAL A 40 8.16 -0.32 -1.05
N GLU A 41 8.89 -1.18 -0.31
CA GLU A 41 10.36 -1.27 -0.41
C GLU A 41 10.81 -1.26 -1.90
N ASP A 42 11.93 -0.58 -2.19
CA ASP A 42 12.50 -0.25 -3.52
C ASP A 42 11.94 1.00 -4.23
N ASN A 43 11.50 2.03 -3.50
CA ASN A 43 11.08 3.33 -4.06
C ASN A 43 9.89 3.23 -5.04
N GLU A 44 9.14 2.13 -5.00
CA GLU A 44 7.95 1.96 -5.83
C GLU A 44 6.68 2.41 -5.09
N ASN A 45 6.10 3.50 -5.58
CA ASN A 45 4.84 4.00 -5.10
C ASN A 45 3.68 3.17 -5.67
N ARG A 46 2.83 2.66 -4.78
CA ARG A 46 1.55 2.03 -5.12
C ARG A 46 0.39 2.96 -4.74
N TYR A 47 -0.49 3.23 -5.69
CA TYR A 47 -1.72 3.99 -5.49
C TYR A 47 -2.90 3.05 -5.24
N ASP A 48 -3.67 3.30 -4.19
CA ASP A 48 -4.89 2.57 -3.86
C ASP A 48 -6.09 3.50 -3.73
N ALA A 49 -7.27 3.07 -4.14
CA ALA A 49 -8.52 3.82 -4.00
C ALA A 49 -9.28 3.43 -2.71
N ASP A 50 -8.89 2.33 -2.07
CA ASP A 50 -9.37 1.98 -0.74
C ASP A 50 -8.60 2.78 0.31
N ILE A 51 -9.32 3.66 1.03
CA ILE A 51 -8.78 4.51 2.10
C ILE A 51 -9.01 3.93 3.49
N SER A 52 -9.47 2.67 3.59
CA SER A 52 -9.61 2.00 4.88
C SER A 52 -8.26 1.88 5.60
N LEU A 53 -8.28 1.65 6.92
CA LEU A 53 -7.05 1.34 7.64
C LEU A 53 -6.58 -0.06 7.25
N TYR A 54 -5.48 -0.15 6.52
CA TYR A 54 -4.80 -1.41 6.22
C TYR A 54 -3.32 -1.29 6.49
N GLY A 55 -2.71 -2.42 6.84
CA GLY A 55 -1.27 -2.57 6.89
C GLY A 55 -0.78 -3.54 5.81
N HIS A 56 0.53 -3.54 5.59
CA HIS A 56 1.19 -4.45 4.66
C HIS A 56 2.07 -5.43 5.42
N LEU A 57 1.99 -6.72 5.11
CA LEU A 57 2.95 -7.72 5.59
C LEU A 57 3.86 -8.17 4.47
N LYS A 58 5.18 -7.97 4.62
CA LYS A 58 6.20 -8.57 3.74
C LYS A 58 6.72 -9.86 4.36
N CYS A 59 6.66 -10.96 3.60
CA CYS A 59 7.23 -12.23 4.01
C CYS A 59 8.77 -12.18 3.93
N ASN A 60 9.44 -12.46 5.04
CA ASN A 60 10.90 -12.51 5.16
C ASN A 60 11.54 -13.64 4.34
N HIS A 61 10.76 -14.63 3.91
CA HIS A 61 11.27 -15.79 3.17
C HIS A 61 11.08 -15.67 1.66
N CYS A 62 9.86 -15.39 1.21
CA CYS A 62 9.55 -15.32 -0.23
C CYS A 62 9.40 -13.88 -0.76
N GLY A 63 9.45 -12.86 0.10
CA GLY A 63 9.31 -11.46 -0.29
C GLY A 63 7.89 -11.03 -0.68
N GLN A 64 6.92 -11.97 -0.74
CA GLN A 64 5.53 -11.65 -1.09
C GLN A 64 4.89 -10.70 -0.07
N ILE A 65 4.04 -9.81 -0.57
CA ILE A 65 3.34 -8.77 0.21
C ILE A 65 1.87 -9.14 0.31
N TYR A 66 1.32 -9.01 1.51
CA TYR A 66 -0.06 -9.31 1.84
C TYR A 66 -0.73 -8.07 2.43
N ASP A 67 -1.90 -7.72 1.92
CA ASP A 67 -2.73 -6.65 2.48
C ASP A 67 -3.43 -7.16 3.75
N ILE A 68 -3.29 -6.44 4.85
CA ILE A 68 -3.88 -6.76 6.15
C ILE A 68 -4.92 -5.69 6.45
N ARG A 69 -6.20 -6.06 6.39
CA ARG A 69 -7.29 -5.16 6.80
C ARG A 69 -7.32 -5.04 8.31
N LEU A 70 -7.33 -3.81 8.81
CA LEU A 70 -7.34 -3.53 10.23
C LEU A 70 -8.64 -2.80 10.57
N PRO A 71 -9.54 -3.41 11.35
CA PRO A 71 -10.71 -2.68 11.82
C PRO A 71 -10.25 -1.51 12.70
N ILE A 72 -10.82 -0.33 12.49
CA ILE A 72 -10.49 0.91 13.23
C ILE A 72 -10.59 0.72 14.76
N THR A 73 -11.45 -0.19 15.21
CA THR A 73 -11.64 -0.53 16.63
C THR A 73 -10.49 -1.35 17.23
N ALA A 74 -9.51 -1.81 16.44
CA ALA A 74 -8.42 -2.64 16.92
C ALA A 74 -7.20 -1.87 17.43
N LEU A 75 -7.14 -0.55 17.25
CA LEU A 75 -6.00 0.27 17.65
C LEU A 75 -6.37 1.23 18.79
N GLU A 76 -5.88 0.94 19.99
CA GLU A 76 -5.71 1.95 21.02
C GLU A 76 -4.34 2.61 20.83
N LEU A 77 -4.33 3.82 20.27
CA LEU A 77 -3.12 4.62 20.10
C LEU A 77 -2.99 5.60 21.26
N ALA A 78 -2.02 5.36 22.14
CA ALA A 78 -1.63 6.29 23.20
C ALA A 78 -0.53 7.25 22.71
N GLY A 79 -0.52 8.48 23.21
CA GLY A 79 0.55 9.47 22.94
C GLY A 79 0.31 10.36 21.71
N LEU A 80 -0.87 10.28 21.08
CA LEU A 80 -1.25 11.13 19.94
C LEU A 80 -2.13 12.32 20.35
N GLU A 81 -2.41 12.50 21.65
CA GLU A 81 -3.45 13.41 22.16
C GLU A 81 -3.17 14.90 21.88
N LYS A 82 -1.93 15.25 21.49
CA LYS A 82 -1.49 16.61 21.18
C LYS A 82 -1.03 16.80 19.73
N PHE A 83 -1.29 15.81 18.87
CA PHE A 83 -0.83 15.83 17.48
C PHE A 83 -2.03 15.89 16.54
N GLU A 84 -1.89 16.67 15.48
CA GLU A 84 -2.77 16.60 14.32
C GLU A 84 -2.24 15.51 13.39
N VAL A 85 -2.87 14.34 13.40
CA VAL A 85 -2.46 13.19 12.59
C VAL A 85 -3.07 13.31 11.20
N THR A 86 -2.22 13.51 10.19
CA THR A 86 -2.66 13.62 8.79
C THR A 86 -2.56 12.30 8.03
N GLU A 87 -1.77 11.34 8.52
CA GLU A 87 -1.53 10.06 7.87
C GLU A 87 -1.08 8.99 8.88
N SER A 88 -1.31 7.71 8.58
CA SER A 88 -0.84 6.57 9.38
C SER A 88 -0.47 5.40 8.47
N HIS A 89 0.70 4.80 8.68
CA HIS A 89 1.20 3.66 7.91
C HIS A 89 1.46 2.47 8.83
N MET A 90 0.97 1.28 8.46
CA MET A 90 1.21 0.06 9.22
C MET A 90 1.97 -0.95 8.35
N TYR A 91 3.15 -1.36 8.80
CA TYR A 91 4.02 -2.27 8.07
C TYR A 91 4.54 -3.37 8.98
N PHE A 92 4.41 -4.61 8.51
CA PHE A 92 4.78 -5.81 9.23
C PHE A 92 5.83 -6.59 8.44
N LYS A 93 6.84 -7.11 9.14
CA LYS A 93 7.77 -8.11 8.60
C LYS A 93 7.49 -9.44 9.29
N GLY A 94 7.24 -10.50 8.52
CA GLY A 94 6.80 -11.79 9.08
C GLY A 94 7.08 -12.96 8.17
N THR A 95 6.47 -14.12 8.42
CA THR A 95 6.48 -15.25 7.46
C THR A 95 5.06 -15.56 7.04
N CYS A 96 4.81 -15.69 5.73
CA CYS A 96 3.49 -16.05 5.24
C CYS A 96 3.14 -17.53 5.49
N PRO A 97 1.84 -17.89 5.45
CA PRO A 97 1.38 -19.27 5.67
C PRO A 97 2.02 -20.29 4.72
N ILE A 98 2.24 -19.92 3.45
CA ILE A 98 2.87 -20.78 2.45
C ILE A 98 4.29 -21.16 2.91
N CYS A 99 5.08 -20.18 3.35
CA CYS A 99 6.45 -20.43 3.79
C CYS A 99 6.53 -21.07 5.18
N LEU A 100 5.50 -20.91 6.03
CA LEU A 100 5.38 -21.67 7.27
C LEU A 100 5.17 -23.16 6.97
N ASN A 101 4.17 -23.48 6.14
CA ASN A 101 3.88 -24.86 5.75
C ASN A 101 5.07 -25.55 5.06
N ASN A 102 5.80 -24.83 4.19
CA ASN A 102 6.98 -25.38 3.51
C ASN A 102 8.13 -25.68 4.48
N ARG A 103 8.25 -24.93 5.60
CA ARG A 103 9.25 -25.22 6.64
C ARG A 103 8.89 -26.43 7.48
N ASP A 104 7.60 -26.64 7.74
CA ASP A 104 7.13 -27.78 8.53
C ASP A 104 7.23 -29.09 7.75
N GLN A 105 7.07 -29.05 6.42
CA GLN A 105 7.26 -30.22 5.54
C GLN A 105 8.74 -30.61 5.32
N GLN A 106 9.69 -29.70 5.58
CA GLN A 106 11.13 -30.00 5.50
C GLN A 106 11.71 -30.55 6.81
N LYS A 107 10.91 -30.59 7.89
CA LYS A 107 11.30 -31.14 9.20
C LYS A 107 10.78 -32.56 9.45
N ASN A 108 9.91 -33.07 8.56
CA ASN A 108 9.46 -34.46 8.50
C ASN A 108 10.20 -35.20 7.39
#